data_AF-A0A8I1QDS7-F1
#
_entry.id   AF-A0A8I1QDS7-F1
#
_cell.length_a   1.000
_cell.length_b   1.000
_cell.length_c   1.000
_cell.angle_alpha   90.00
_cell.angle_beta   90.00
_cell.angle_gamma   90.00
#
_symmetry.space_group_name_H-M   'P 1'
#
loop_
_entity.id
_entity.type
_entity.pdbx_description
1 polymer ?
#
loop_
_entity_poly.entity_id
_entity_poly.type
_entity_poly.pdbx_seq_one_letter_code
_entity_poly.pdbx_strand_id
1 'polypeptide(L)'
;MKQWRITHIEEPALGFAHGQAAAHPKDGLFLYGPPSVNQNPRRMEIGVIATEEGLRLYSAWVKSINGVIAVPEKGKDANKDMWPGFEAAFDATWPELPFACCRIDAGEIAKAIRTGLPHERIFETVGIYEQALRKHLLEGDASPRVWFAVVPEDVYKYGRPQSVVPRSERIASPLGIKKAAAIRLIKEPSMFDEVNEDAKPFEFEANFHNQLKARLLDTGQVIQVVRETTLETARDPQARRRSLQDPASVAWNLGSTSFYKSGGTPWRLADVREGVCYVGLVFKKLEASRGGDNACCGAQMFLSTGEGIVFKGAVGPWYSESNKTFKLDRAQAADLMSRIVEGYKDLHGSYPKEVFIHGKAEFGDDEWAGFTSTVPSGTNLVGVQVRRQAEIKLFRFGQNPVLRGTAIVVDDRSAYLWSAGYTPRLETYPGREVPNPLTVRIRRGDAPIETVLSDLMALTKLNFNSAGFADGLPVTLRFADLVGEILTAGPGQGPPWLHFRHYI
;
A
#
# COMPACT_ATOMS: atom_id res chain seq x y z
N MET A 1 -30.21 -18.74 25.61
CA MET A 1 -29.59 -17.65 24.83
C MET A 1 -28.10 -17.94 24.74
N LYS A 2 -27.49 -17.94 23.54
CA LYS A 2 -26.02 -18.00 23.46
C LYS A 2 -25.47 -16.73 24.13
N GLN A 3 -24.71 -16.92 25.21
CA GLN A 3 -24.16 -15.80 25.98
C GLN A 3 -22.97 -15.23 25.20
N TRP A 4 -23.02 -13.95 24.84
CA TRP A 4 -21.88 -13.29 24.22
C TRP A 4 -20.73 -13.25 25.22
N ARG A 5 -19.54 -13.62 24.75
CA ARG A 5 -18.34 -13.66 25.59
C ARG A 5 -17.45 -12.48 25.23
N ILE A 6 -17.21 -11.60 26.20
CA ILE A 6 -16.23 -10.53 26.04
C ILE A 6 -14.86 -11.11 26.41
N THR A 7 -13.87 -10.87 25.56
CA THR A 7 -12.48 -11.28 25.77
C THR A 7 -11.55 -10.15 25.36
N HIS A 8 -10.29 -10.23 25.81
CA HIS A 8 -9.22 -9.36 25.36
C HIS A 8 -8.19 -10.20 24.60
N ILE A 9 -7.80 -9.73 23.42
CA ILE A 9 -6.71 -10.27 22.62
C ILE A 9 -5.47 -9.44 22.97
N GLU A 10 -4.41 -10.12 23.38
CA GLU A 10 -3.15 -9.47 23.75
C GLU A 10 -2.55 -8.70 22.57
N GLU A 11 -1.80 -7.64 22.89
CA GLU A 11 -1.17 -6.85 21.85
C GLU A 11 -0.02 -7.64 21.21
N PRO A 12 -0.01 -7.85 19.89
CA PRO A 12 1.04 -8.62 19.23
C PRO A 12 2.40 -7.95 19.36
N ALA A 13 3.42 -8.75 19.67
CA ALA A 13 4.80 -8.32 19.69
C ALA A 13 5.45 -8.35 18.29
N LEU A 14 6.33 -7.40 18.04
CA LEU A 14 7.17 -7.35 16.83
C LEU A 14 8.58 -7.83 17.18
N GLY A 15 9.19 -8.62 16.30
CA GLY A 15 10.55 -9.12 16.42
C GLY A 15 11.56 -8.24 15.68
N PHE A 16 12.73 -8.07 16.31
CA PHE A 16 13.85 -7.22 15.88
C PHE A 16 15.17 -8.01 15.90
N ALA A 17 16.31 -7.33 15.76
CA ALA A 17 17.62 -7.98 15.85
C ALA A 17 17.83 -8.66 17.22
N HIS A 18 18.82 -9.56 17.29
CA HIS A 18 19.20 -10.29 18.51
C HIS A 18 18.05 -11.06 19.19
N GLY A 19 16.99 -11.40 18.44
CA GLY A 19 15.83 -12.11 18.97
C GLY A 19 14.97 -11.28 19.93
N GLN A 20 15.15 -9.96 19.96
CA GLN A 20 14.40 -9.07 20.85
C GLN A 20 13.02 -8.76 20.29
N ALA A 21 12.10 -8.41 21.18
CA ALA A 21 10.73 -8.06 20.83
C ALA A 21 10.29 -6.74 21.45
N ALA A 22 9.46 -6.00 20.72
CA ALA A 22 8.83 -4.76 21.21
C ALA A 22 7.42 -4.61 20.63
N ALA A 23 6.55 -3.90 21.34
CA ALA A 23 5.18 -3.64 20.85
C ALA A 23 5.10 -2.50 19.82
N HIS A 24 6.08 -1.59 19.81
CA HIS A 24 6.13 -0.43 18.93
C HIS A 24 7.31 -0.52 17.94
N PRO A 25 7.11 -0.32 16.63
CA PRO A 25 8.17 -0.37 15.63
C PRO A 25 9.38 0.53 15.94
N LYS A 26 9.12 1.81 16.21
CA LYS A 26 10.17 2.80 16.55
C LYS A 26 11.02 2.39 17.76
N ASP A 27 10.40 1.93 18.85
CA ASP A 27 11.12 1.47 20.04
C ASP A 27 12.06 0.32 19.69
N GLY A 28 11.55 -0.67 18.95
CA GLY A 28 12.36 -1.84 18.57
C GLY A 28 13.49 -1.50 17.61
N LEU A 29 13.24 -0.67 16.59
CA LEU A 29 14.28 -0.20 15.67
C LEU A 29 15.34 0.64 16.38
N PHE A 30 14.92 1.54 17.26
CA PHE A 30 15.86 2.39 18.02
C PHE A 30 16.74 1.59 18.98
N LEU A 31 16.17 0.59 19.67
CA LEU A 31 16.89 -0.17 20.69
C LEU A 31 17.69 -1.34 20.12
N TYR A 32 17.17 -1.99 19.08
CA TYR A 32 17.68 -3.29 18.61
C TYR A 32 18.04 -3.30 17.13
N GLY A 33 17.54 -2.35 16.32
CA GLY A 33 17.69 -2.37 14.87
C GLY A 33 16.85 -3.46 14.18
N PRO A 34 16.92 -3.56 12.85
CA PRO A 34 16.10 -4.50 12.09
C PRO A 34 16.55 -5.96 12.30
N PRO A 35 15.64 -6.95 12.17
CA PRO A 35 16.01 -8.36 12.18
C PRO A 35 17.20 -8.67 11.26
N SER A 36 18.16 -9.48 11.73
CA SER A 36 19.34 -9.86 10.96
C SER A 36 18.96 -10.82 9.81
N VAL A 37 18.65 -10.25 8.65
CA VAL A 37 18.30 -10.96 7.42
C VAL A 37 19.34 -10.64 6.35
N ASN A 38 19.85 -11.65 5.65
CA ASN A 38 20.88 -11.47 4.61
C ASN A 38 20.48 -10.53 3.47
N GLN A 39 19.17 -10.32 3.27
CA GLN A 39 18.64 -9.44 2.23
C GLN A 39 18.69 -7.95 2.61
N ASN A 40 18.92 -7.63 3.89
CA ASN A 40 18.97 -6.25 4.37
C ASN A 40 20.08 -5.48 3.66
N PRO A 41 19.79 -4.29 3.10
CA PRO A 41 20.79 -3.47 2.45
C PRO A 41 21.75 -2.89 3.51
N ARG A 42 23.07 -3.04 3.30
CA ARG A 42 24.08 -2.32 4.10
C ARG A 42 24.28 -0.88 3.64
N ARG A 43 23.92 -0.60 2.40
CA ARG A 43 23.98 0.72 1.76
C ARG A 43 22.75 0.90 0.88
N MET A 44 22.09 2.04 1.01
CA MET A 44 20.92 2.39 0.23
C MET A 44 21.33 2.80 -1.19
N GLU A 45 20.95 2.00 -2.18
CA GLU A 45 21.20 2.25 -3.60
C GLU A 45 19.99 2.95 -4.22
N ILE A 46 19.86 4.25 -3.95
CA ILE A 46 18.70 5.05 -4.35
C ILE A 46 18.98 5.83 -5.64
N GLY A 47 18.10 5.67 -6.63
CA GLY A 47 18.01 6.54 -7.80
C GLY A 47 17.06 7.70 -7.55
N VAL A 48 17.27 8.86 -8.18
CA VAL A 48 16.40 10.04 -8.05
C VAL A 48 15.98 10.56 -9.41
N ILE A 49 14.68 10.74 -9.61
CA ILE A 49 14.07 11.41 -10.76
C ILE A 49 13.51 12.75 -10.26
N ALA A 50 14.16 13.85 -10.61
CA ALA A 50 13.83 15.15 -10.04
C ALA A 50 14.29 16.31 -10.93
N THR A 51 13.70 17.48 -10.68
CA THR A 51 14.26 18.77 -11.12
C THR A 51 15.56 19.05 -10.36
N GLU A 52 16.34 20.03 -10.82
CA GLU A 52 17.57 20.46 -10.11
C GLU A 52 17.29 20.85 -8.65
N GLU A 53 16.18 21.55 -8.42
CA GLU A 53 15.75 21.92 -7.08
C GLU A 53 15.28 20.71 -6.26
N GLY A 54 14.53 19.79 -6.86
CA GLY A 54 14.11 18.55 -6.20
C GLY A 54 15.31 17.68 -5.76
N LEU A 55 16.37 17.63 -6.58
CA LEU A 55 17.61 16.92 -6.25
C LEU A 55 18.36 17.57 -5.07
N ARG A 56 18.41 18.91 -5.04
CA ARG A 56 18.98 19.66 -3.93
C ARG A 56 18.23 19.39 -2.63
N LEU A 57 16.89 19.38 -2.68
CA LEU A 57 16.03 19.08 -1.53
C LEU A 57 16.19 17.64 -1.05
N TYR A 58 16.27 16.67 -1.97
CA TYR A 58 16.55 15.27 -1.64
C TYR A 58 17.87 15.15 -0.88
N SER A 59 18.95 15.72 -1.41
CA SER A 59 20.28 15.61 -0.81
C SER A 59 20.33 16.25 0.59
N ALA A 60 19.69 17.42 0.75
CA ALA A 60 19.58 18.09 2.04
C ALA A 60 18.74 17.28 3.06
N TRP A 61 17.67 16.64 2.60
CA TRP A 61 16.85 15.78 3.45
C TRP A 61 17.61 14.51 3.88
N VAL A 62 18.33 13.85 2.96
CA VAL A 62 19.18 12.69 3.29
C VAL A 62 20.23 13.06 4.33
N LYS A 63 20.90 14.20 4.15
CA LYS A 63 21.85 14.73 5.13
C LYS A 63 21.22 14.91 6.52
N SER A 64 19.99 15.43 6.57
CA SER A 64 19.25 15.61 7.82
C SER A 64 18.95 14.27 8.51
N ILE A 65 18.46 13.27 7.77
CA ILE A 65 18.13 11.95 8.36
C ILE A 65 19.34 11.08 8.66
N ASN A 66 20.53 11.41 8.16
CA ASN A 66 21.77 10.78 8.61
C ASN A 66 22.18 11.28 10.00
N GLY A 67 21.70 12.45 10.42
CA GLY A 67 21.87 12.99 11.76
C GLY A 67 20.70 12.68 12.70
N VAL A 68 20.83 13.12 13.95
CA VAL A 68 19.77 13.06 14.95
C VAL A 68 18.76 14.19 14.69
N ILE A 69 17.46 13.87 14.70
CA ILE A 69 16.39 14.87 14.69
C ILE A 69 15.71 14.83 16.06
N ALA A 70 15.66 16.00 16.71
CA ALA A 70 15.12 16.15 18.05
C ALA A 70 13.64 15.78 18.14
N VAL A 71 13.23 15.44 19.36
CA VAL A 71 11.84 15.19 19.73
C VAL A 71 10.96 16.40 19.38
N PRO A 72 9.77 16.23 18.78
CA PRO A 72 8.88 17.34 18.47
C PRO A 72 8.47 18.16 19.71
N GLU A 73 8.45 19.49 19.59
CA GLU A 73 8.08 20.38 20.71
C GLU A 73 6.60 20.21 21.15
N LYS A 74 5.70 19.93 20.19
CA LYS A 74 4.25 19.83 20.41
C LYS A 74 3.78 18.38 20.36
N GLY A 75 2.73 18.07 21.12
CA GLY A 75 2.13 16.74 21.19
C GLY A 75 2.19 16.14 22.60
N LYS A 76 1.67 14.92 22.76
CA LYS A 76 1.81 14.13 23.99
C LYS A 76 3.16 13.43 24.00
N ASP A 77 3.84 13.42 25.14
CA ASP A 77 5.19 12.87 25.26
C ASP A 77 5.27 11.38 24.89
N ALA A 78 4.24 10.59 25.21
CA ALA A 78 4.16 9.17 24.80
C ALA A 78 4.16 8.93 23.27
N ASN A 79 3.90 9.97 22.47
CA ASN A 79 3.79 9.90 20.99
C ASN A 79 4.88 10.71 20.28
N LYS A 80 5.83 11.28 21.03
CA LYS A 80 6.93 12.04 20.47
C LYS A 80 8.18 11.17 20.52
N ASP A 81 8.72 10.88 19.35
CA ASP A 81 9.93 10.07 19.21
C ASP A 81 11.02 10.91 18.54
N MET A 82 12.24 10.86 19.07
CA MET A 82 13.40 11.35 18.34
C MET A 82 13.69 10.44 17.14
N TRP A 83 14.43 10.97 16.17
CA TRP A 83 15.04 10.17 15.12
C TRP A 83 16.54 10.03 15.41
N PRO A 84 17.07 8.81 15.54
CA PRO A 84 18.46 8.59 15.95
C PRO A 84 19.50 8.78 14.83
N GLY A 85 19.05 8.92 13.58
CA GLY A 85 19.88 8.76 12.39
C GLY A 85 19.56 7.45 11.66
N PHE A 86 19.66 7.46 10.33
CA PHE A 86 19.26 6.30 9.51
C PHE A 86 20.12 5.07 9.80
N GLU A 87 21.44 5.25 9.88
CA GLU A 87 22.38 4.16 10.15
C GLU A 87 22.15 3.55 11.55
N ALA A 88 21.91 4.38 12.55
CA ALA A 88 21.62 3.91 13.91
C ALA A 88 20.31 3.11 14.00
N ALA A 89 19.29 3.47 13.21
CA ALA A 89 17.99 2.79 13.22
C ALA A 89 17.96 1.51 12.36
N PHE A 90 18.73 1.45 11.27
CA PHE A 90 18.60 0.41 10.25
C PHE A 90 19.87 -0.41 9.98
N ASP A 91 20.98 -0.09 10.64
CA ASP A 91 22.30 -0.72 10.37
C ASP A 91 22.68 -0.63 8.88
N ALA A 92 22.34 0.51 8.26
CA ALA A 92 22.48 0.76 6.84
C ALA A 92 22.87 2.21 6.56
N THR A 93 23.80 2.43 5.64
CA THR A 93 24.21 3.78 5.25
C THR A 93 23.29 4.34 4.17
N TRP A 94 22.92 5.62 4.26
CA TRP A 94 22.19 6.32 3.22
C TRP A 94 23.05 7.46 2.63
N PRO A 95 23.66 7.26 1.46
CA PRO A 95 24.51 8.28 0.83
C PRO A 95 23.71 9.54 0.45
N GLU A 96 24.26 10.73 0.74
CA GLU A 96 23.64 12.02 0.34
C GLU A 96 23.54 12.16 -1.18
N LEU A 97 24.58 11.69 -1.89
CA LEU A 97 24.57 11.62 -3.35
C LEU A 97 23.83 10.36 -3.80
N PRO A 98 22.79 10.49 -4.64
CA PRO A 98 22.06 9.34 -5.12
C PRO A 98 22.94 8.47 -6.03
N PHE A 99 22.63 7.18 -6.05
CA PHE A 99 23.32 6.19 -6.88
C PHE A 99 23.16 6.48 -8.38
N ALA A 100 21.98 6.94 -8.78
CA ALA A 100 21.69 7.40 -10.14
C ALA A 100 20.77 8.62 -10.09
N CYS A 101 20.83 9.47 -11.11
CA CYS A 101 19.97 10.65 -11.21
C CYS A 101 19.46 10.85 -12.63
N CYS A 102 18.13 10.90 -12.76
CA CYS A 102 17.43 11.34 -13.96
C CYS A 102 16.97 12.79 -13.75
N ARG A 103 17.62 13.73 -14.43
CA ARG A 103 17.23 15.15 -14.37
C ARG A 103 16.08 15.41 -15.34
N ILE A 104 15.05 16.08 -14.84
CA ILE A 104 13.87 16.49 -15.62
C ILE A 104 13.71 18.02 -15.57
N ASP A 105 13.19 18.60 -16.64
CA ASP A 105 13.05 20.06 -16.76
C ASP A 105 11.82 20.56 -16.00
N ALA A 106 12.01 21.56 -15.13
CA ALA A 106 10.93 22.13 -14.33
C ALA A 106 9.89 22.89 -15.18
N GLY A 107 10.33 23.51 -16.28
CA GLY A 107 9.47 24.22 -17.23
C GLY A 107 8.56 23.28 -18.01
N GLU A 108 9.07 22.12 -18.43
CA GLU A 108 8.28 21.07 -19.09
C GLU A 108 7.18 20.52 -18.17
N ILE A 109 7.52 20.19 -16.92
CA ILE A 109 6.54 19.76 -15.91
C ILE A 109 5.49 20.84 -15.68
N ALA A 110 5.94 22.08 -15.51
CA ALA A 110 5.09 23.25 -15.29
C ALA A 110 4.11 23.47 -16.45
N LYS A 111 4.55 23.24 -17.69
CA LYS A 111 3.72 23.33 -18.89
C LYS A 111 2.71 22.18 -18.95
N ALA A 112 3.17 20.94 -18.77
CA ALA A 112 2.33 19.74 -18.86
C ALA A 112 1.20 19.73 -17.81
N ILE A 113 1.49 20.06 -16.55
CA ILE A 113 0.48 20.02 -15.48
C ILE A 113 -0.58 21.12 -15.58
N ARG A 114 -0.26 22.23 -16.29
CA ARG A 114 -1.15 23.37 -16.49
C ARG A 114 -2.09 23.22 -17.70
N THR A 115 -1.98 22.11 -18.43
CA THR A 115 -2.90 21.78 -19.52
C THR A 115 -4.34 21.64 -19.02
N GLY A 116 -5.29 22.11 -19.82
CA GLY A 116 -6.70 22.23 -19.41
C GLY A 116 -7.43 20.90 -19.16
N LEU A 117 -7.04 19.81 -19.83
CA LEU A 117 -7.68 18.50 -19.69
C LEU A 117 -7.01 17.65 -18.58
N PRO A 118 -7.77 17.14 -17.59
CA PRO A 118 -7.19 16.38 -16.48
C PRO A 118 -6.48 15.08 -16.84
N HIS A 119 -6.97 14.32 -17.81
CA HIS A 119 -6.35 13.06 -18.23
C HIS A 119 -5.03 13.33 -18.96
N GLU A 120 -5.04 14.30 -19.89
CA GLU A 120 -3.87 14.73 -20.64
C GLU A 120 -2.78 15.33 -19.73
N ARG A 121 -3.13 16.31 -18.88
CA ARG A 121 -2.14 16.97 -18.02
C ARG A 121 -1.39 15.96 -17.16
N ILE A 122 -2.10 14.96 -16.62
CA ILE A 122 -1.52 13.91 -15.78
C ILE A 122 -0.72 12.95 -16.65
N PHE A 123 -1.25 12.55 -17.80
CA PHE A 123 -0.59 11.65 -18.74
C PHE A 123 0.75 12.19 -19.24
N GLU A 124 0.80 13.46 -19.64
CA GLU A 124 2.01 14.16 -20.10
C GLU A 124 3.01 14.34 -18.95
N THR A 125 2.52 14.79 -17.78
CA THR A 125 3.40 14.97 -16.61
C THR A 125 4.03 13.66 -16.18
N VAL A 126 3.28 12.55 -16.15
CA VAL A 126 3.81 11.21 -15.85
C VAL A 126 4.77 10.74 -16.93
N GLY A 127 4.48 11.04 -18.20
CA GLY A 127 5.34 10.73 -19.35
C GLY A 127 6.75 11.27 -19.19
N ILE A 128 6.92 12.49 -18.66
CA ILE A 128 8.24 13.09 -18.41
C ILE A 128 9.08 12.23 -17.45
N TYR A 129 8.49 11.76 -16.34
CA TYR A 129 9.20 10.92 -15.36
C TYR A 129 9.48 9.52 -15.92
N GLU A 130 8.49 8.94 -16.60
CA GLU A 130 8.59 7.62 -17.22
C GLU A 130 9.69 7.58 -18.27
N GLN A 131 9.70 8.52 -19.21
CA GLN A 131 10.69 8.59 -20.29
C GLN A 131 12.09 8.79 -19.74
N ALA A 132 12.26 9.66 -18.73
CA ALA A 132 13.55 9.88 -18.10
C ALA A 132 14.10 8.61 -17.42
N LEU A 133 13.24 7.82 -16.77
CA LEU A 133 13.64 6.55 -16.18
C LEU A 133 13.96 5.50 -17.25
N ARG A 134 13.06 5.31 -18.23
CA ARG A 134 13.25 4.32 -19.30
C ARG A 134 14.52 4.61 -20.10
N LYS A 135 14.81 5.88 -20.39
CA LYS A 135 16.06 6.30 -21.03
C LYS A 135 17.28 5.87 -20.21
N HIS A 136 17.26 6.13 -18.90
CA HIS A 136 18.35 5.71 -18.01
C HIS A 136 18.52 4.19 -17.97
N LEU A 137 17.43 3.42 -17.95
CA LEU A 137 17.48 1.95 -17.97
C LEU A 137 18.03 1.38 -19.29
N LEU A 138 17.88 2.10 -20.40
CA LEU A 138 18.41 1.69 -21.71
C LEU A 138 19.88 2.07 -21.89
N GLU A 139 20.29 3.23 -21.38
CA GLU A 139 21.63 3.81 -21.60
C GLU A 139 22.62 3.48 -20.46
N GLY A 140 22.13 3.18 -19.26
CA GLY A 140 22.94 3.08 -18.05
C GLY A 140 23.16 1.65 -17.56
N ASP A 141 24.38 1.36 -17.11
CA ASP A 141 24.73 0.10 -16.42
C ASP A 141 24.30 0.10 -14.93
N ALA A 142 23.99 1.29 -14.38
CA ALA A 142 23.66 1.48 -12.98
C ALA A 142 22.15 1.27 -12.71
N SER A 143 21.81 0.20 -12.00
CA SER A 143 20.43 -0.14 -11.60
C SER A 143 20.24 0.03 -10.07
N PRO A 144 19.71 1.17 -9.60
CA PRO A 144 19.37 1.37 -8.20
C PRO A 144 18.25 0.42 -7.79
N ARG A 145 18.17 0.08 -6.49
CA ARG A 145 17.10 -0.77 -5.98
C ARG A 145 15.75 -0.05 -5.86
N VAL A 146 15.79 1.26 -5.64
CA VAL A 146 14.60 2.10 -5.46
C VAL A 146 14.81 3.45 -6.14
N TRP A 147 13.79 3.95 -6.81
CA TRP A 147 13.76 5.28 -7.42
C TRP A 147 12.86 6.23 -6.65
N PHE A 148 13.39 7.39 -6.29
CA PHE A 148 12.63 8.50 -5.72
C PHE A 148 12.19 9.44 -6.84
N ALA A 149 10.88 9.54 -7.05
CA ALA A 149 10.30 10.57 -7.92
C ALA A 149 9.96 11.79 -7.05
N VAL A 150 10.81 12.81 -7.09
CA VAL A 150 10.61 14.05 -6.33
C VAL A 150 9.75 14.99 -7.14
N VAL A 151 8.51 15.19 -6.71
CA VAL A 151 7.51 15.96 -7.44
C VAL A 151 7.37 17.38 -6.92
N PRO A 152 7.37 18.39 -7.80
CA PRO A 152 7.03 19.76 -7.44
C PRO A 152 5.63 19.88 -6.83
N GLU A 153 5.43 20.83 -5.92
CA GLU A 153 4.12 21.03 -5.25
C GLU A 153 3.01 21.37 -6.26
N ASP A 154 3.35 21.98 -7.41
CA ASP A 154 2.42 22.23 -8.52
C ASP A 154 1.77 20.94 -9.05
N VAL A 155 2.52 19.85 -9.14
CA VAL A 155 2.01 18.53 -9.54
C VAL A 155 0.96 18.05 -8.55
N TYR A 156 1.21 18.23 -7.25
CA TYR A 156 0.24 17.89 -6.22
C TYR A 156 -0.96 18.86 -6.17
N LYS A 157 -0.77 20.15 -6.46
CA LYS A 157 -1.82 21.16 -6.45
C LYS A 157 -2.80 20.97 -7.62
N TYR A 158 -2.26 20.75 -8.81
CA TYR A 158 -3.02 20.68 -10.05
C TYR A 158 -3.31 19.27 -10.53
N GLY A 159 -2.65 18.24 -10.00
CA GLY A 159 -2.84 16.85 -10.39
C GLY A 159 -3.86 16.04 -9.58
N ARG A 160 -4.64 16.66 -8.68
CA ARG A 160 -5.70 15.93 -7.94
C ARG A 160 -6.91 15.65 -8.84
N PRO A 161 -7.67 14.57 -8.59
CA PRO A 161 -8.85 14.25 -9.40
C PRO A 161 -9.88 15.39 -9.50
N GLN A 162 -9.99 16.24 -8.47
CA GLN A 162 -10.93 17.37 -8.42
C GLN A 162 -10.24 18.75 -8.56
N SER A 163 -8.94 18.83 -8.84
CA SER A 163 -8.26 20.12 -8.99
C SER A 163 -8.50 20.72 -10.38
N VAL A 164 -8.73 22.03 -10.38
CA VAL A 164 -8.92 22.84 -11.60
C VAL A 164 -7.77 23.82 -11.71
N VAL A 165 -7.13 23.87 -12.88
CA VAL A 165 -6.10 24.87 -13.17
C VAL A 165 -6.78 26.24 -13.32
N PRO A 166 -6.34 27.29 -12.59
CA PRO A 166 -6.86 28.65 -12.73
C PRO A 166 -6.80 29.14 -14.17
N ARG A 167 -7.79 29.93 -14.61
CA ARG A 167 -7.85 30.40 -16.01
C ARG A 167 -6.61 31.20 -16.44
N SER A 168 -6.00 31.94 -15.52
CA SER A 168 -4.78 32.74 -15.75
C SER A 168 -3.53 31.89 -16.00
N GLU A 169 -3.49 30.67 -15.49
CA GLU A 169 -2.35 29.75 -15.61
C GLU A 169 -2.62 28.61 -16.61
N ARG A 170 -3.83 28.53 -17.16
CA ARG A 170 -4.28 27.39 -17.97
C ARG A 170 -3.74 27.49 -19.39
N ILE A 171 -3.12 26.41 -19.83
CA ILE A 171 -2.68 26.23 -21.22
C ILE A 171 -3.78 25.46 -21.98
N ALA A 172 -4.07 25.91 -23.20
CA ALA A 172 -5.03 25.24 -24.06
C ALA A 172 -4.54 23.82 -24.39
N SER A 173 -5.43 22.86 -24.26
CA SER A 173 -5.19 21.47 -24.63
C SER A 173 -5.04 21.36 -26.15
N PRO A 174 -3.94 20.77 -26.68
CA PRO A 174 -3.86 20.37 -28.08
C PRO A 174 -4.88 19.28 -28.43
N LEU A 175 -5.29 18.44 -27.46
CA LEU A 175 -6.35 17.46 -27.68
C LEU A 175 -7.72 18.14 -27.80
N GLY A 176 -8.36 17.98 -28.95
CA GLY A 176 -9.73 18.45 -29.24
C GLY A 176 -10.83 17.47 -28.81
N ILE A 177 -10.45 16.31 -28.27
CA ILE A 177 -11.37 15.20 -28.00
C ILE A 177 -12.04 15.34 -26.63
N LYS A 178 -13.37 15.18 -26.60
CA LYS A 178 -14.16 15.10 -25.35
C LYS A 178 -14.03 13.70 -24.74
N LYS A 179 -14.06 13.59 -23.40
CA LYS A 179 -13.98 12.32 -22.66
C LYS A 179 -14.89 11.22 -23.20
N ALA A 180 -16.15 11.54 -23.54
CA ALA A 180 -17.10 10.56 -24.08
C ALA A 180 -16.68 10.00 -25.45
N ALA A 181 -16.09 10.84 -26.31
CA ALA A 181 -15.57 10.43 -27.61
C ALA A 181 -14.29 9.59 -27.46
N ALA A 182 -13.39 9.95 -26.54
CA ALA A 182 -12.21 9.14 -26.22
C ALA A 182 -12.59 7.75 -25.69
N ILE A 183 -13.55 7.65 -24.77
CA ILE A 183 -14.04 6.36 -24.26
C ILE A 183 -14.65 5.50 -25.39
N ARG A 184 -15.32 6.13 -26.37
CA ARG A 184 -15.83 5.41 -27.54
C ARG A 184 -14.68 4.87 -28.39
N LEU A 185 -13.65 5.67 -28.66
CA LEU A 185 -12.46 5.26 -29.41
C LEU A 185 -11.69 4.12 -28.72
N ILE A 186 -11.65 4.10 -27.39
CA ILE A 186 -11.01 3.00 -26.62
C ILE A 186 -11.78 1.68 -26.80
N LYS A 187 -13.11 1.74 -26.96
CA LYS A 187 -13.97 0.57 -27.17
C LYS A 187 -13.98 0.12 -28.64
N GLU A 188 -14.03 1.08 -29.54
CA GLU A 188 -14.10 0.92 -30.98
C GLU A 188 -12.99 1.78 -31.61
N PRO A 189 -11.76 1.22 -31.75
CA PRO A 189 -10.65 1.94 -32.34
C PRO A 189 -11.00 2.44 -33.74
N SER A 190 -10.60 3.66 -34.03
CA SER A 190 -10.68 4.22 -35.37
C SER A 190 -9.72 3.48 -36.31
N MET A 191 -10.02 3.48 -37.60
CA MET A 191 -9.07 3.04 -38.64
C MET A 191 -7.88 4.00 -38.80
N PHE A 192 -7.94 5.19 -38.20
CA PHE A 192 -6.89 6.20 -38.24
C PHE A 192 -6.13 6.21 -36.90
N ASP A 193 -4.85 5.84 -36.95
CA ASP A 193 -4.00 5.73 -35.76
C ASP A 193 -3.86 7.05 -34.99
N GLU A 194 -3.77 8.18 -35.69
CA GLU A 194 -3.69 9.52 -35.08
C GLU A 194 -4.87 9.81 -34.13
N VAL A 195 -6.07 9.34 -34.48
CA VAL A 195 -7.28 9.52 -33.66
C VAL A 195 -7.26 8.58 -32.44
N ASN A 196 -6.61 7.42 -32.56
CA ASN A 196 -6.44 6.49 -31.45
C ASN A 196 -5.38 6.99 -30.46
N GLU A 197 -4.32 7.64 -30.93
CA GLU A 197 -3.29 8.28 -30.09
C GLU A 197 -3.90 9.32 -29.15
N ASP A 198 -4.80 10.17 -29.66
CA ASP A 198 -5.51 11.19 -28.85
C ASP A 198 -6.39 10.58 -27.74
N ALA A 199 -6.77 9.30 -27.87
CA ALA A 199 -7.56 8.60 -26.86
C ALA A 199 -6.71 7.95 -25.76
N LYS A 200 -5.40 7.74 -25.98
CA LYS A 200 -4.50 7.08 -25.02
C LYS A 200 -4.52 7.69 -23.61
N PRO A 201 -4.51 9.03 -23.41
CA PRO A 201 -4.57 9.61 -22.08
C PRO A 201 -5.79 9.19 -21.27
N PHE A 202 -6.89 8.84 -21.94
CA PHE A 202 -8.15 8.44 -21.32
C PHE A 202 -8.20 6.94 -20.97
N GLU A 203 -7.23 6.14 -21.41
CA GLU A 203 -7.06 4.75 -20.94
C GLU A 203 -6.49 4.68 -19.52
N PHE A 204 -5.93 5.79 -19.04
CA PHE A 204 -5.33 5.89 -17.71
C PHE A 204 -6.18 6.72 -16.75
N GLU A 205 -6.05 6.41 -15.46
CA GLU A 205 -6.64 7.21 -14.38
C GLU A 205 -5.94 8.57 -14.30
N ALA A 206 -6.70 9.65 -14.05
CA ALA A 206 -6.17 10.99 -13.82
C ALA A 206 -5.58 11.16 -12.40
N ASN A 207 -4.70 10.23 -12.00
CA ASN A 207 -3.99 10.22 -10.73
C ASN A 207 -2.49 9.98 -10.99
N PHE A 208 -1.67 11.00 -10.75
CA PHE A 208 -0.23 10.97 -11.03
C PHE A 208 0.47 9.78 -10.36
N HIS A 209 0.19 9.52 -9.08
CA HIS A 209 0.85 8.46 -8.32
C HIS A 209 0.52 7.08 -8.89
N ASN A 210 -0.78 6.80 -9.09
CA ASN A 210 -1.22 5.49 -9.54
C ASN A 210 -0.78 5.24 -10.99
N GLN A 211 -0.89 6.26 -11.85
CA GLN A 211 -0.48 6.17 -13.24
C GLN A 211 1.04 5.96 -13.39
N LEU A 212 1.87 6.72 -12.65
CA LEU A 212 3.33 6.56 -12.71
C LEU A 212 3.76 5.15 -12.31
N LYS A 213 3.19 4.61 -11.22
CA LYS A 213 3.48 3.24 -10.81
C LYS A 213 3.00 2.24 -11.85
N ALA A 214 1.76 2.34 -12.31
CA ALA A 214 1.19 1.41 -13.28
C ALA A 214 2.01 1.33 -14.58
N ARG A 215 2.49 2.47 -15.09
CA ARG A 215 3.33 2.53 -16.29
C ARG A 215 4.74 1.98 -16.13
N LEU A 216 5.21 1.78 -14.91
CA LEU A 216 6.56 1.34 -14.62
C LEU A 216 6.60 -0.07 -13.99
N LEU A 217 5.45 -0.72 -13.80
CA LEU A 217 5.37 -2.11 -13.32
C LEU A 217 6.05 -3.10 -14.25
N ASP A 218 6.05 -2.85 -15.56
CA ASP A 218 6.73 -3.67 -16.58
C ASP A 218 8.26 -3.62 -16.46
N THR A 219 8.81 -2.50 -15.97
CA THR A 219 10.26 -2.32 -15.79
C THR A 219 10.81 -3.05 -14.55
N GLY A 220 9.93 -3.54 -13.66
CA GLY A 220 10.31 -4.14 -12.38
C GLY A 220 10.99 -3.17 -11.40
N GLN A 221 10.99 -1.86 -11.67
CA GLN A 221 11.60 -0.87 -10.80
C GLN A 221 10.66 -0.48 -9.64
N VAL A 222 11.22 -0.33 -8.44
CA VAL A 222 10.48 0.11 -7.25
C VAL A 222 10.52 1.64 -7.17
N ILE A 223 9.36 2.28 -7.02
CA ILE A 223 9.25 3.75 -7.02
C ILE A 223 8.66 4.27 -5.72
N GLN A 224 9.25 5.33 -5.20
CA GLN A 224 8.76 6.14 -4.10
C GLN A 224 8.49 7.56 -4.58
N VAL A 225 7.22 7.95 -4.67
CA VAL A 225 6.85 9.33 -4.99
C VAL A 225 6.93 10.17 -3.71
N VAL A 226 7.65 11.29 -3.77
CA VAL A 226 7.81 12.21 -2.64
C VAL A 226 7.60 13.64 -3.12
N ARG A 227 6.88 14.45 -2.34
CA ARG A 227 6.71 15.88 -2.65
C ARG A 227 7.87 16.68 -2.11
N GLU A 228 8.26 17.75 -2.79
CA GLU A 228 9.26 18.71 -2.29
C GLU A 228 8.92 19.23 -0.88
N THR A 229 7.63 19.50 -0.60
CA THR A 229 7.14 19.97 0.70
C THR A 229 7.20 18.90 1.80
N THR A 230 7.28 17.62 1.46
CA THR A 230 7.53 16.54 2.42
C THR A 230 9.00 16.50 2.83
N LEU A 231 9.93 16.80 1.90
CA LEU A 231 11.37 16.85 2.17
C LEU A 231 11.78 18.13 2.93
N GLU A 232 11.10 19.25 2.66
CA GLU A 232 11.31 20.51 3.36
C GLU A 232 9.96 21.14 3.78
N THR A 233 9.50 20.77 4.98
CA THR A 233 8.20 21.19 5.53
C THR A 233 8.04 22.70 5.66
N ALA A 234 9.16 23.43 5.86
CA ALA A 234 9.17 24.88 6.00
C ALA A 234 8.71 25.61 4.72
N ARG A 235 8.77 24.96 3.55
CA ARG A 235 8.35 25.55 2.27
C ARG A 235 6.87 25.51 2.01
N ASP A 236 6.08 24.76 2.79
CA ASP A 236 4.65 24.67 2.54
C ASP A 236 3.95 25.97 2.97
N PRO A 237 3.38 26.78 2.04
CA PRO A 237 2.68 28.02 2.38
C PRO A 237 1.42 27.76 3.22
N GLN A 238 0.94 26.52 3.25
CA GLN A 238 -0.18 26.03 4.04
C GLN A 238 0.27 25.19 5.25
N ALA A 239 1.56 25.19 5.62
CA ALA A 239 2.10 24.43 6.75
C ALA A 239 1.32 24.67 8.06
N ARG A 240 0.72 25.86 8.25
CA ARG A 240 -0.13 26.18 9.40
C ARG A 240 -1.53 25.55 9.36
N ARG A 241 -2.05 25.25 8.17
CA ARG A 241 -3.39 24.66 7.96
C ARG A 241 -3.35 23.14 7.80
N ARG A 242 -2.26 22.61 7.25
CA ARG A 242 -2.02 21.16 7.18
C ARG A 242 -1.42 20.70 8.51
N SER A 243 -2.01 19.70 9.14
CA SER A 243 -1.36 18.97 10.23
C SER A 243 -0.22 18.12 9.64
N LEU A 244 0.83 18.77 9.11
CA LEU A 244 2.01 18.09 8.60
C LEU A 244 2.67 17.35 9.76
N GLN A 245 3.10 16.11 9.48
CA GLN A 245 3.89 15.33 10.43
C GLN A 245 5.18 16.07 10.73
N ASP A 246 5.64 15.98 11.98
CA ASP A 246 6.93 16.55 12.37
C ASP A 246 8.08 15.86 11.61
N PRO A 247 9.25 16.51 11.50
CA PRO A 247 10.38 15.96 10.74
C PRO A 247 10.85 14.57 11.20
N ALA A 248 10.80 14.28 12.51
CA ALA A 248 11.20 12.97 13.03
C ALA A 248 10.21 11.87 12.61
N SER A 249 8.90 12.14 12.68
CA SER A 249 7.87 11.23 12.16
C SER A 249 7.98 11.01 10.66
N VAL A 250 8.30 12.04 9.87
CA VAL A 250 8.57 11.90 8.43
C VAL A 250 9.78 11.01 8.19
N ALA A 251 10.88 11.21 8.94
CA ALA A 251 12.08 10.38 8.85
C ALA A 251 11.79 8.91 9.20
N TRP A 252 11.04 8.65 10.28
CA TRP A 252 10.61 7.30 10.65
C TRP A 252 9.77 6.62 9.57
N ASN A 253 8.78 7.31 9.02
CA ASN A 253 7.87 6.73 8.02
C ASN A 253 8.59 6.50 6.68
N LEU A 254 9.27 7.53 6.16
CA LEU A 254 9.93 7.44 4.86
C LEU A 254 11.18 6.55 4.93
N GLY A 255 11.92 6.57 6.05
CA GLY A 255 13.05 5.68 6.31
C GLY A 255 12.65 4.21 6.32
N SER A 256 11.64 3.83 7.12
CA SER A 256 11.15 2.45 7.18
C SER A 256 10.63 1.96 5.81
N THR A 257 9.87 2.81 5.11
CA THR A 257 9.32 2.48 3.79
C THR A 257 10.44 2.27 2.77
N SER A 258 11.46 3.11 2.80
CA SER A 258 12.58 3.06 1.83
C SER A 258 13.49 1.86 2.09
N PHE A 259 13.74 1.54 3.37
CA PHE A 259 14.47 0.34 3.76
C PHE A 259 13.74 -0.92 3.26
N TYR A 260 12.43 -1.02 3.48
CA TYR A 260 11.61 -2.12 2.97
C TYR A 260 11.64 -2.22 1.44
N LYS A 261 11.46 -1.09 0.75
CA LYS A 261 11.52 -1.04 -0.72
C LYS A 261 12.87 -1.45 -1.30
N SER A 262 13.95 -1.20 -0.57
CA SER A 262 15.31 -1.61 -0.95
C SER A 262 15.59 -3.11 -0.71
N GLY A 263 14.57 -3.85 -0.24
CA GLY A 263 14.64 -5.29 0.05
C GLY A 263 14.94 -5.63 1.51
N GLY A 264 15.01 -4.64 2.40
CA GLY A 264 15.20 -4.88 3.83
C GLY A 264 13.90 -5.32 4.52
N THR A 265 14.04 -5.97 5.67
CA THR A 265 12.91 -6.28 6.55
C THR A 265 13.05 -5.43 7.82
N PRO A 266 12.27 -4.34 8.00
CA PRO A 266 12.46 -3.44 9.14
C PRO A 266 12.02 -4.09 10.46
N TRP A 267 10.95 -4.88 10.45
CA TRP A 267 10.50 -5.71 11.56
C TRP A 267 9.65 -6.87 11.06
N ARG A 268 9.43 -7.88 11.89
CA ARG A 268 8.54 -9.03 11.64
C ARG A 268 7.64 -9.27 12.84
N LEU A 269 6.66 -10.16 12.74
CA LEU A 269 5.94 -10.63 13.93
C LEU A 269 6.89 -11.43 14.82
N ALA A 270 6.84 -11.24 16.14
CA ALA A 270 7.64 -12.03 17.07
C ALA A 270 7.11 -13.47 17.16
N ASP A 271 5.80 -13.59 17.36
CA ASP A 271 5.11 -14.87 17.48
C ASP A 271 4.51 -15.27 16.13
N VAL A 272 5.26 -16.08 15.38
CA VAL A 272 4.89 -16.54 14.04
C VAL A 272 4.34 -17.95 14.09
N ARG A 273 3.15 -18.15 13.54
CA ARG A 273 2.62 -19.48 13.23
C ARG A 273 3.29 -20.01 11.96
N GLU A 274 4.10 -21.06 12.11
CA GLU A 274 4.82 -21.68 10.99
C GLU A 274 3.85 -22.35 10.00
N GLY A 275 4.06 -22.13 8.70
CA GLY A 275 3.23 -22.74 7.65
C GLY A 275 1.89 -22.04 7.41
N VAL A 276 1.65 -20.88 8.01
CA VAL A 276 0.43 -20.10 7.81
C VAL A 276 0.64 -19.02 6.75
N CYS A 277 -0.33 -18.90 5.84
CA CYS A 277 -0.36 -17.94 4.76
C CYS A 277 -1.66 -17.11 4.81
N TYR A 278 -1.55 -15.78 4.69
CA TYR A 278 -2.71 -14.89 4.67
C TYR A 278 -2.90 -14.27 3.29
N VAL A 279 -4.09 -14.40 2.72
CA VAL A 279 -4.41 -13.91 1.38
C VAL A 279 -5.48 -12.84 1.49
N GLY A 280 -5.20 -11.63 1.02
CA GLY A 280 -6.20 -10.59 0.81
C GLY A 280 -6.70 -10.60 -0.63
N LEU A 281 -8.02 -10.71 -0.85
CA LEU A 281 -8.59 -10.55 -2.18
C LEU A 281 -8.80 -9.07 -2.52
N VAL A 282 -8.41 -8.70 -3.73
CA VAL A 282 -8.51 -7.35 -4.29
C VAL A 282 -9.49 -7.37 -5.45
N PHE A 283 -10.47 -6.48 -5.40
CA PHE A 283 -11.39 -6.26 -6.50
C PHE A 283 -11.56 -4.77 -6.76
N LYS A 284 -11.50 -4.38 -8.03
CA LYS A 284 -11.71 -2.99 -8.44
C LYS A 284 -12.55 -2.94 -9.71
N LYS A 285 -13.59 -2.10 -9.71
CA LYS A 285 -14.42 -1.84 -10.90
C LYS A 285 -13.61 -1.05 -11.93
N LEU A 286 -13.70 -1.43 -13.20
CA LEU A 286 -13.10 -0.70 -14.31
C LEU A 286 -14.03 0.43 -14.76
N GLU A 287 -13.50 1.64 -14.95
CA GLU A 287 -14.27 2.78 -15.48
C GLU A 287 -14.43 2.71 -17.01
N ALA A 288 -13.41 2.20 -17.71
CA ALA A 288 -13.38 2.01 -19.16
C ALA A 288 -13.32 0.52 -19.50
N SER A 289 -14.48 -0.13 -19.54
CA SER A 289 -14.60 -1.54 -19.89
C SER A 289 -14.62 -1.77 -21.41
N ARG A 290 -13.86 -2.78 -21.88
CA ARG A 290 -14.06 -3.36 -23.21
C ARG A 290 -15.02 -4.55 -23.07
N GLY A 291 -16.17 -4.50 -23.75
CA GLY A 291 -17.17 -5.58 -23.69
C GLY A 291 -17.84 -5.74 -22.32
N GLY A 292 -17.97 -6.99 -21.85
CA GLY A 292 -18.63 -7.36 -20.58
C GLY A 292 -17.75 -7.25 -19.33
N ASP A 293 -16.46 -7.00 -19.50
CA ASP A 293 -15.49 -6.97 -18.40
C ASP A 293 -15.66 -5.71 -17.57
N ASN A 294 -16.02 -5.86 -16.29
CA ASN A 294 -16.36 -4.70 -15.46
C ASN A 294 -15.48 -4.57 -14.22
N ALA A 295 -14.58 -5.52 -13.97
CA ALA A 295 -13.72 -5.50 -12.81
C ALA A 295 -12.38 -6.23 -13.04
N CYS A 296 -11.36 -5.80 -12.31
CA CYS A 296 -10.10 -6.50 -12.16
C CYS A 296 -10.07 -7.18 -10.79
N CYS A 297 -9.58 -8.42 -10.76
CA CYS A 297 -9.27 -9.14 -9.54
C CYS A 297 -7.75 -9.23 -9.34
N GLY A 298 -7.30 -9.24 -8.10
CA GLY A 298 -5.96 -9.64 -7.70
C GLY A 298 -5.98 -10.29 -6.32
N ALA A 299 -4.85 -10.87 -5.93
CA ALA A 299 -4.64 -11.35 -4.57
C ALA A 299 -3.32 -10.83 -4.03
N GLN A 300 -3.29 -10.57 -2.74
CA GLN A 300 -2.07 -10.23 -2.02
C GLN A 300 -1.83 -11.26 -0.93
N MET A 301 -0.76 -12.03 -1.10
CA MET A 301 -0.28 -13.00 -0.14
C MET A 301 0.68 -12.32 0.83
N PHE A 302 0.44 -12.49 2.12
CA PHE A 302 1.32 -12.05 3.20
C PHE A 302 1.80 -13.24 3.99
N LEU A 303 3.11 -13.26 4.20
CA LEU A 303 3.80 -14.24 5.01
C LEU A 303 3.99 -13.69 6.41
N SER A 304 4.24 -14.59 7.35
CA SER A 304 4.52 -14.28 8.74
C SER A 304 5.84 -13.50 8.94
N THR A 305 6.75 -13.58 7.97
CA THR A 305 7.98 -12.75 7.90
C THR A 305 7.69 -11.27 7.59
N GLY A 306 6.46 -10.94 7.19
CA GLY A 306 6.06 -9.62 6.73
C GLY A 306 6.20 -9.42 5.22
N GLU A 307 6.82 -10.35 4.50
CA GLU A 307 6.92 -10.31 3.05
C GLU A 307 5.52 -10.42 2.41
N GLY A 308 5.30 -9.61 1.37
CA GLY A 308 4.07 -9.62 0.59
C GLY A 308 4.35 -9.87 -0.89
N ILE A 309 3.52 -10.70 -1.53
CA ILE A 309 3.47 -10.88 -2.98
C ILE A 309 2.08 -10.50 -3.48
N VAL A 310 2.03 -9.77 -4.59
CA VAL A 310 0.80 -9.45 -5.29
C VAL A 310 0.71 -10.29 -6.55
N PHE A 311 -0.36 -11.06 -6.66
CA PHE A 311 -0.73 -11.84 -7.83
C PHE A 311 -1.80 -11.08 -8.60
N LYS A 312 -1.53 -10.80 -9.88
CA LYS A 312 -2.52 -10.19 -10.77
C LYS A 312 -3.49 -11.26 -11.23
N GLY A 313 -4.78 -11.06 -10.95
CA GLY A 313 -5.85 -11.93 -11.40
C GLY A 313 -6.42 -11.49 -12.75
N ALA A 314 -7.43 -12.23 -13.22
CA ALA A 314 -8.10 -11.95 -14.47
C ALA A 314 -8.95 -10.67 -14.42
N VAL A 315 -9.03 -9.98 -15.56
CA VAL A 315 -10.07 -8.97 -15.82
C VAL A 315 -11.31 -9.70 -16.34
N GLY A 316 -12.49 -9.31 -15.89
CA GLY A 316 -13.73 -10.00 -16.25
C GLY A 316 -14.98 -9.38 -15.63
N PRO A 317 -16.16 -9.99 -15.82
CA PRO A 317 -17.45 -9.53 -15.32
C PRO A 317 -17.64 -9.84 -13.83
N TRP A 318 -16.65 -9.55 -12.99
CA TRP A 318 -16.64 -9.98 -11.58
C TRP A 318 -17.56 -9.15 -10.70
N TYR A 319 -17.98 -7.95 -11.14
CA TYR A 319 -18.87 -7.08 -10.38
C TYR A 319 -20.34 -7.31 -10.73
N SER A 320 -21.15 -7.57 -9.73
CA SER A 320 -22.61 -7.65 -9.86
C SER A 320 -23.25 -6.33 -9.42
N GLU A 321 -23.95 -5.63 -10.32
CA GLU A 321 -24.62 -4.36 -9.99
C GLU A 321 -25.83 -4.53 -9.06
N SER A 322 -26.54 -5.66 -9.16
CA SER A 322 -27.72 -5.96 -8.35
C SER A 322 -27.39 -6.11 -6.87
N ASN A 323 -26.28 -6.80 -6.57
CA ASN A 323 -25.88 -7.10 -5.19
C ASN A 323 -24.72 -6.22 -4.70
N LYS A 324 -24.12 -5.41 -5.58
CA LYS A 324 -22.90 -4.62 -5.32
C LYS A 324 -21.76 -5.45 -4.72
N THR A 325 -21.64 -6.69 -5.18
CA THR A 325 -20.62 -7.66 -4.73
C THR A 325 -19.73 -8.09 -5.88
N PHE A 326 -18.48 -8.41 -5.55
CA PHE A 326 -17.55 -9.06 -6.47
C PHE A 326 -17.53 -10.56 -6.24
N LYS A 327 -17.53 -11.35 -7.32
CA LYS A 327 -17.38 -12.81 -7.27
C LYS A 327 -16.58 -13.27 -8.48
N LEU A 328 -15.63 -14.18 -8.24
CA LEU A 328 -14.97 -14.92 -9.30
C LEU A 328 -15.81 -16.13 -9.71
N ASP A 329 -15.68 -16.53 -10.97
CA ASP A 329 -16.09 -17.87 -11.38
C ASP A 329 -15.14 -18.93 -10.83
N ARG A 330 -15.55 -20.19 -10.95
CA ARG A 330 -14.78 -21.33 -10.44
C ARG A 330 -13.40 -21.47 -11.08
N ALA A 331 -13.28 -21.22 -12.39
CA ALA A 331 -12.04 -21.44 -13.13
C ALA A 331 -10.98 -20.40 -12.76
N GLN A 332 -11.38 -19.13 -12.65
CA GLN A 332 -10.50 -18.04 -12.27
C GLN A 332 -10.14 -18.09 -10.78
N ALA A 333 -11.06 -18.52 -9.92
CA ALA A 333 -10.76 -18.78 -8.53
C ALA A 333 -9.70 -19.90 -8.39
N ALA A 334 -9.82 -20.98 -9.17
CA ALA A 334 -8.83 -22.05 -9.20
C ALA A 334 -7.46 -21.57 -9.71
N ASP A 335 -7.39 -20.84 -10.82
CA ASP A 335 -6.14 -20.29 -11.34
C ASP A 335 -5.45 -19.36 -10.34
N LEU A 336 -6.19 -18.43 -9.73
CA LEU A 336 -5.65 -17.50 -8.74
C LEU A 336 -5.08 -18.24 -7.52
N MET A 337 -5.80 -19.22 -6.99
CA MET A 337 -5.36 -19.99 -5.82
C MET A 337 -4.18 -20.90 -6.14
N SER A 338 -4.16 -21.54 -7.31
CA SER A 338 -3.02 -22.33 -7.78
C SER A 338 -1.73 -21.49 -7.79
N ARG A 339 -1.79 -20.27 -8.33
CA ARG A 339 -0.64 -19.34 -8.36
C ARG A 339 -0.15 -18.96 -6.96
N ILE A 340 -1.08 -18.75 -6.02
CA ILE A 340 -0.73 -18.40 -4.63
C ILE A 340 -0.03 -19.58 -3.95
N VAL A 341 -0.59 -20.79 -4.08
CA VAL A 341 -0.10 -21.99 -3.40
C VAL A 341 1.24 -22.46 -3.99
N GLU A 342 1.40 -22.44 -5.31
CA GLU A 342 2.70 -22.70 -5.95
C GLU A 342 3.70 -21.58 -5.62
N GLY A 343 3.28 -20.31 -5.62
CA GLY A 343 4.17 -19.20 -5.22
C GLY A 343 4.65 -19.30 -3.77
N TYR A 344 3.83 -19.82 -2.85
CA TYR A 344 4.26 -20.13 -1.49
C TYR A 344 5.30 -21.27 -1.47
N LYS A 345 5.05 -22.34 -2.22
CA LYS A 345 5.95 -23.50 -2.31
C LYS A 345 7.29 -23.12 -2.94
N ASP A 346 7.31 -22.26 -3.95
CA ASP A 346 8.55 -21.79 -4.57
C ASP A 346 9.44 -21.03 -3.57
N LEU A 347 8.83 -20.32 -2.62
CA LEU A 347 9.56 -19.59 -1.56
C LEU A 347 9.99 -20.48 -0.40
N HIS A 348 9.16 -21.43 0.03
CA HIS A 348 9.36 -22.19 1.26
C HIS A 348 9.76 -23.65 1.05
N GLY A 349 9.76 -24.15 -0.19
CA GLY A 349 10.02 -25.55 -0.55
C GLY A 349 8.88 -26.53 -0.25
N SER A 350 7.82 -26.08 0.44
CA SER A 350 6.66 -26.89 0.81
C SER A 350 5.37 -26.09 0.74
N TYR A 351 4.23 -26.77 0.56
CA TYR A 351 2.92 -26.15 0.61
C TYR A 351 2.57 -25.62 2.02
N PRO A 352 1.74 -24.57 2.13
CA PRO A 352 1.34 -24.02 3.42
C PRO A 352 0.48 -25.04 4.20
N LYS A 353 0.62 -25.05 5.52
CA LYS A 353 -0.25 -25.85 6.42
C LYS A 353 -1.65 -25.25 6.51
N GLU A 354 -1.74 -23.92 6.52
CA GLU A 354 -3.01 -23.18 6.62
C GLU A 354 -3.01 -21.96 5.69
N VAL A 355 -4.14 -21.72 5.03
CA VAL A 355 -4.36 -20.57 4.17
C VAL A 355 -5.62 -19.84 4.63
N PHE A 356 -5.47 -18.59 5.05
CA PHE A 356 -6.57 -17.72 5.45
C PHE A 356 -6.87 -16.69 4.36
N ILE A 357 -8.04 -16.79 3.73
CA ILE A 357 -8.50 -15.81 2.76
C ILE A 357 -9.32 -14.73 3.49
N HIS A 358 -8.86 -13.49 3.44
CA HIS A 358 -9.52 -12.31 3.98
C HIS A 358 -10.25 -11.55 2.87
N GLY A 359 -11.58 -11.44 3.02
CA GLY A 359 -12.44 -10.75 2.06
C GLY A 359 -13.38 -9.75 2.73
N LYS A 360 -13.71 -8.67 2.02
CA LYS A 360 -14.82 -7.77 2.40
C LYS A 360 -16.17 -8.40 2.06
N ALA A 361 -16.25 -9.17 0.97
CA ALA A 361 -17.47 -9.87 0.53
C ALA A 361 -17.58 -11.28 1.14
N GLU A 362 -18.71 -11.95 0.91
CA GLU A 362 -18.86 -13.38 1.22
C GLU A 362 -18.38 -14.22 0.03
N PHE A 363 -17.83 -15.40 0.31
CA PHE A 363 -17.31 -16.32 -0.70
C PHE A 363 -18.44 -17.18 -1.28
N GLY A 364 -18.64 -17.09 -2.60
CA GLY A 364 -19.63 -17.89 -3.33
C GLY A 364 -19.27 -19.38 -3.35
N ASP A 365 -20.23 -20.25 -3.66
CA ASP A 365 -19.98 -21.69 -3.75
C ASP A 365 -19.01 -22.03 -4.90
N ASP A 366 -19.18 -21.41 -6.07
CA ASP A 366 -18.30 -21.62 -7.24
C ASP A 366 -16.88 -21.13 -6.97
N GLU A 367 -16.75 -19.94 -6.39
CA GLU A 367 -15.46 -19.36 -6.01
C GLU A 367 -14.74 -20.25 -4.98
N TRP A 368 -15.46 -20.71 -3.95
CA TRP A 368 -14.90 -21.60 -2.94
C TRP A 368 -14.53 -22.98 -3.50
N ALA A 369 -15.34 -23.53 -4.41
CA ALA A 369 -15.03 -24.77 -5.11
C ALA A 369 -13.77 -24.60 -5.99
N GLY A 370 -13.59 -23.44 -6.62
CA GLY A 370 -12.38 -23.07 -7.35
C GLY A 370 -11.15 -23.07 -6.45
N PHE A 371 -11.20 -22.32 -5.33
CA PHE A 371 -10.11 -22.28 -4.36
C PHE A 371 -9.76 -23.65 -3.82
N THR A 372 -10.76 -24.41 -3.36
CA THR A 372 -10.54 -25.75 -2.78
C THR A 372 -9.97 -26.74 -3.79
N SER A 373 -10.29 -26.59 -5.08
CA SER A 373 -9.85 -27.55 -6.11
C SER A 373 -8.35 -27.58 -6.37
N THR A 374 -7.63 -26.53 -5.95
CA THR A 374 -6.19 -26.37 -6.21
C THR A 374 -5.34 -26.42 -4.94
N VAL A 375 -5.98 -26.37 -3.77
CA VAL A 375 -5.30 -26.47 -2.47
C VAL A 375 -5.01 -27.95 -2.16
N PRO A 376 -3.76 -28.30 -1.81
CA PRO A 376 -3.38 -29.66 -1.43
C PRO A 376 -4.20 -30.18 -0.25
N SER A 377 -4.43 -31.49 -0.21
CA SER A 377 -5.26 -32.14 0.84
C SER A 377 -4.75 -31.94 2.27
N GLY A 378 -3.46 -31.63 2.46
CA GLY A 378 -2.85 -31.35 3.76
C GLY A 378 -2.97 -29.89 4.23
N THR A 379 -3.51 -29.00 3.41
CA THR A 379 -3.61 -27.57 3.71
C THR A 379 -5.02 -27.22 4.18
N ASN A 380 -5.16 -26.63 5.36
CA ASN A 380 -6.43 -26.12 5.85
C ASN A 380 -6.75 -24.77 5.17
N LEU A 381 -7.84 -24.70 4.41
CA LEU A 381 -8.30 -23.46 3.77
C LEU A 381 -9.45 -22.83 4.56
N VAL A 382 -9.29 -21.58 4.96
CA VAL A 382 -10.26 -20.85 5.79
C VAL A 382 -10.64 -19.53 5.12
N GLY A 383 -11.95 -19.31 4.92
CA GLY A 383 -12.49 -18.08 4.35
C GLY A 383 -13.07 -17.18 5.43
N VAL A 384 -12.39 -16.06 5.70
CA VAL A 384 -12.78 -15.08 6.72
C VAL A 384 -13.29 -13.80 6.08
N GLN A 385 -14.52 -13.45 6.40
CA GLN A 385 -15.09 -12.16 6.07
C GLN A 385 -14.78 -11.15 7.16
N VAL A 386 -14.23 -10.00 6.77
CA VAL A 386 -13.90 -8.90 7.69
C VAL A 386 -14.47 -7.60 7.16
N ARG A 387 -15.28 -6.91 7.98
CA ARG A 387 -15.92 -5.63 7.63
C ARG A 387 -15.80 -4.63 8.77
N ARG A 388 -15.64 -3.35 8.45
CA ARG A 388 -15.87 -2.28 9.44
C ARG A 388 -17.36 -2.15 9.67
N GLN A 389 -17.78 -2.13 10.92
CA GLN A 389 -19.18 -1.95 11.30
C GLN A 389 -19.31 -0.74 12.23
N ALA A 390 -20.32 0.11 12.01
CA ALA A 390 -20.48 1.37 12.74
C ALA A 390 -21.69 1.36 13.69
N GLU A 391 -22.58 0.37 13.52
CA GLU A 391 -23.85 0.21 14.22
C GLU A 391 -23.68 -0.31 15.65
N ILE A 392 -22.51 -0.89 15.96
CA ILE A 392 -22.19 -1.41 17.29
C ILE A 392 -21.08 -0.57 17.89
N LYS A 393 -21.33 -0.05 19.08
CA LYS A 393 -20.37 0.71 19.88
C LYS A 393 -20.22 0.03 21.23
N LEU A 394 -19.00 -0.03 21.73
CA LEU A 394 -18.70 -0.51 23.07
C LEU A 394 -18.08 0.64 23.86
N PHE A 395 -18.60 0.85 25.06
CA PHE A 395 -18.14 1.88 25.97
C PHE A 395 -17.60 1.22 27.22
N ARG A 396 -16.59 1.85 27.81
CA ARG A 396 -16.11 1.49 29.15
C ARG A 396 -16.32 2.69 30.07
N PHE A 397 -16.42 2.43 31.37
CA PHE A 397 -16.41 3.48 32.37
C PHE A 397 -15.12 4.32 32.27
N GLY A 398 -15.26 5.63 32.38
CA GLY A 398 -14.16 6.59 32.27
C GLY A 398 -14.17 7.39 30.96
N GLN A 399 -13.09 8.13 30.73
CA GLN A 399 -12.97 9.08 29.60
C GLN A 399 -12.35 8.46 28.34
N ASN A 400 -11.73 7.29 28.46
CA ASN A 400 -11.01 6.66 27.36
C ASN A 400 -11.86 5.58 26.68
N PRO A 401 -11.75 5.41 25.34
CA PRO A 401 -12.46 4.34 24.65
C PRO A 401 -11.95 2.96 25.08
N VAL A 402 -12.64 1.91 24.62
CA VAL A 402 -12.27 0.51 24.86
C VAL A 402 -10.83 0.23 24.48
N LEU A 403 -10.22 -0.72 25.19
CA LEU A 403 -8.84 -1.14 24.95
C LEU A 403 -8.73 -1.77 23.56
N ARG A 404 -7.69 -1.40 22.80
CA ARG A 404 -7.36 -2.11 21.57
C ARG A 404 -7.14 -3.61 21.88
N GLY A 405 -7.68 -4.48 21.03
CA GLY A 405 -7.73 -5.94 21.25
C GLY A 405 -8.98 -6.41 22.00
N THR A 406 -9.88 -5.52 22.44
CA THR A 406 -11.17 -5.94 22.99
C THR A 406 -11.99 -6.67 21.92
N ALA A 407 -12.56 -7.83 22.25
CA ALA A 407 -13.40 -8.59 21.35
C ALA A 407 -14.68 -9.10 22.02
N ILE A 408 -15.75 -9.17 21.25
CA ILE A 408 -17.01 -9.82 21.64
C ILE A 408 -17.18 -11.04 20.73
N VAL A 409 -17.01 -12.23 21.30
CA VAL A 409 -17.26 -13.51 20.62
C VAL A 409 -18.76 -13.80 20.72
N VAL A 410 -19.41 -13.90 19.56
CA VAL A 410 -20.85 -14.16 19.45
C VAL A 410 -21.10 -15.67 19.40
N ASP A 411 -20.28 -16.38 18.63
CA ASP A 411 -20.20 -17.84 18.55
C ASP A 411 -18.84 -18.27 17.98
N ASP A 412 -18.66 -19.59 17.78
CA ASP A 412 -17.41 -20.20 17.31
C ASP A 412 -16.96 -19.72 15.91
N ARG A 413 -17.83 -19.00 15.18
CA ARG A 413 -17.55 -18.53 13.82
C ARG A 413 -17.69 -17.03 13.65
N SER A 414 -18.09 -16.28 14.68
CA SER A 414 -18.34 -14.86 14.55
C SER A 414 -17.98 -14.04 15.79
N ALA A 415 -17.34 -12.90 15.55
CA ALA A 415 -16.91 -11.98 16.59
C ALA A 415 -16.86 -10.53 16.11
N TYR A 416 -16.86 -9.61 17.07
CA TYR A 416 -16.53 -8.20 16.87
C TYR A 416 -15.17 -7.92 17.51
N LEU A 417 -14.25 -7.32 16.75
CA LEU A 417 -12.88 -7.03 17.20
C LEU A 417 -12.60 -5.54 17.13
N TRP A 418 -12.29 -4.92 18.27
CA TRP A 418 -11.75 -3.57 18.32
C TRP A 418 -10.25 -3.58 18.11
N SER A 419 -9.84 -3.71 16.84
CA SER A 419 -8.46 -3.50 16.41
C SER A 419 -8.00 -2.06 16.63
N ALA A 420 -8.90 -1.10 16.70
CA ALA A 420 -8.61 0.29 17.01
C ALA A 420 -9.25 0.64 18.35
N GLY A 421 -8.50 1.30 19.23
CA GLY A 421 -8.96 1.61 20.58
C GLY A 421 -7.90 2.33 21.40
N TYR A 422 -8.19 2.53 22.68
CA TYR A 422 -7.20 3.04 23.62
C TYR A 422 -5.97 2.12 23.62
N THR A 423 -4.79 2.70 23.44
CA THR A 423 -3.53 1.98 23.42
C THR A 423 -2.69 2.46 24.59
N PRO A 424 -2.41 1.61 25.61
CA PRO A 424 -1.69 2.02 26.82
C PRO A 424 -0.33 2.65 26.51
N ARG A 425 0.46 2.07 25.61
CA ARG A 425 1.77 2.60 25.18
C ARG A 425 1.70 4.01 24.58
N LEU A 426 0.58 4.39 23.96
CA LEU A 426 0.38 5.72 23.36
C LEU A 426 -0.37 6.69 24.27
N GLU A 427 -0.86 6.18 25.42
CA GLU A 427 -1.75 6.88 26.36
C GLU A 427 -2.96 7.56 25.68
N THR A 428 -3.38 6.99 24.55
CA THR A 428 -4.43 7.56 23.72
C THR A 428 -4.97 6.58 22.70
N TYR A 429 -6.05 6.98 22.02
CA TYR A 429 -6.57 6.33 20.83
C TYR A 429 -6.20 7.20 19.62
N PRO A 430 -5.31 6.74 18.72
CA PRO A 430 -4.89 7.51 17.55
C PRO A 430 -5.92 7.43 16.41
N GLY A 431 -7.19 7.69 16.73
CA GLY A 431 -8.28 7.71 15.76
C GLY A 431 -9.31 8.77 16.11
N ARG A 432 -10.28 8.95 15.22
CA ARG A 432 -11.37 9.90 15.41
C ARG A 432 -12.57 9.20 16.02
N GLU A 433 -13.36 9.96 16.78
CA GLU A 433 -14.65 9.53 17.34
C GLU A 433 -14.55 8.27 18.23
N VAL A 434 -15.67 7.61 18.46
CA VAL A 434 -15.72 6.34 19.20
C VAL A 434 -15.27 5.20 18.27
N PRO A 435 -14.28 4.37 18.66
CA PRO A 435 -13.77 3.30 17.82
C PRO A 435 -14.85 2.32 17.35
N ASN A 436 -14.76 1.95 16.08
CA ASN A 436 -15.64 0.98 15.43
C ASN A 436 -14.98 -0.42 15.44
N PRO A 437 -15.73 -1.49 15.74
CA PRO A 437 -15.22 -2.84 15.60
C PRO A 437 -15.06 -3.26 14.14
N LEU A 438 -14.22 -4.26 13.94
CA LEU A 438 -14.25 -5.15 12.79
C LEU A 438 -15.19 -6.31 13.08
N THR A 439 -16.16 -6.52 12.21
CA THR A 439 -16.98 -7.74 12.22
C THR A 439 -16.20 -8.83 11.50
N VAL A 440 -15.92 -9.90 12.23
CA VAL A 440 -15.13 -11.05 11.77
C VAL A 440 -16.05 -12.27 11.71
N ARG A 441 -16.13 -12.92 10.55
CA ARG A 441 -16.96 -14.11 10.36
C ARG A 441 -16.22 -15.17 9.55
N ILE A 442 -16.09 -16.37 10.11
CA ILE A 442 -15.60 -17.56 9.40
C ILE A 442 -16.74 -18.10 8.54
N ARG A 443 -16.68 -17.85 7.24
CA ARG A 443 -17.73 -18.24 6.29
C ARG A 443 -17.48 -19.61 5.68
N ARG A 444 -16.22 -20.02 5.57
CA ARG A 444 -15.80 -21.29 4.96
C ARG A 444 -14.58 -21.84 5.71
N GLY A 445 -14.44 -23.17 5.71
CA GLY A 445 -13.41 -23.86 6.50
C GLY A 445 -13.69 -23.83 7.99
N ASP A 446 -12.71 -24.30 8.77
CA ASP A 446 -12.76 -24.40 10.23
C ASP A 446 -11.45 -23.86 10.83
N ALA A 447 -11.60 -22.94 11.79
CA ALA A 447 -10.53 -22.42 12.63
C ALA A 447 -11.12 -21.89 13.93
N PRO A 448 -10.39 -21.94 15.06
CA PRO A 448 -10.81 -21.24 16.28
C PRO A 448 -10.92 -19.73 16.01
N ILE A 449 -12.05 -19.13 16.39
CA ILE A 449 -12.29 -17.70 16.15
C ILE A 449 -11.24 -16.84 16.83
N GLU A 450 -10.80 -17.20 18.03
CA GLU A 450 -9.76 -16.50 18.80
C GLU A 450 -8.42 -16.46 18.05
N THR A 451 -8.06 -17.55 17.37
CA THR A 451 -6.87 -17.58 16.51
C THR A 451 -6.99 -16.59 15.36
N VAL A 452 -8.15 -16.56 14.69
CA VAL A 452 -8.42 -15.58 13.62
C VAL A 452 -8.33 -14.15 14.16
N LEU A 453 -8.85 -13.88 15.36
CA LEU A 453 -8.78 -12.56 15.98
C LEU A 453 -7.33 -12.15 16.30
N SER A 454 -6.54 -13.07 16.83
CA SER A 454 -5.11 -12.86 17.10
C SER A 454 -4.33 -12.56 15.83
N ASP A 455 -4.56 -13.34 14.78
CA ASP A 455 -3.92 -13.17 13.48
C ASP A 455 -4.28 -11.82 12.85
N LEU A 456 -5.56 -11.40 12.93
CA LEU A 456 -5.99 -10.09 12.46
C LEU A 456 -5.34 -8.94 13.23
N MET A 457 -5.16 -9.07 14.55
CA MET A 457 -4.41 -8.11 15.37
C MET A 457 -2.96 -8.04 14.91
N ALA A 458 -2.31 -9.18 14.68
CA ALA A 458 -0.91 -9.24 14.23
C ALA A 458 -0.73 -8.58 12.86
N LEU A 459 -1.61 -8.87 11.91
CA LEU A 459 -1.61 -8.29 10.56
C LEU A 459 -1.83 -6.77 10.55
N THR A 460 -2.37 -6.17 11.62
CA THR A 460 -2.47 -4.70 11.73
C THR A 460 -1.14 -4.02 12.07
N LYS A 461 -0.13 -4.79 12.49
CA LYS A 461 1.22 -4.31 12.83
C LYS A 461 2.20 -4.39 11.66
N LEU A 462 1.83 -5.08 10.57
CA LEU A 462 2.66 -5.30 9.39
C LEU A 462 2.43 -4.26 8.29
N ASN A 463 2.51 -2.98 8.66
CA ASN A 463 2.49 -1.89 7.68
C ASN A 463 3.86 -1.22 7.61
N PHE A 464 4.65 -1.54 6.57
CA PHE A 464 5.96 -0.95 6.35
C PHE A 464 5.95 0.44 5.72
N ASN A 465 4.78 1.00 5.38
CA ASN A 465 4.66 2.37 4.88
C ASN A 465 4.67 3.44 5.98
N SER A 466 4.60 3.02 7.24
CA SER A 466 4.66 3.93 8.38
C SER A 466 5.22 3.21 9.61
N ALA A 467 6.03 3.89 10.41
CA ALA A 467 6.50 3.36 11.69
C ALA A 467 5.50 3.65 12.84
N GLY A 468 4.20 3.73 12.52
CA GLY A 468 3.14 3.93 13.51
C GLY A 468 2.94 2.67 14.36
N PHE A 469 2.32 2.81 15.54
CA PHE A 469 2.12 1.69 16.46
C PHE A 469 1.37 0.53 15.83
N ALA A 470 0.25 0.79 15.14
CA ALA A 470 -0.55 -0.18 14.42
C ALA A 470 -1.55 0.53 13.52
N ASP A 471 -2.03 -0.17 12.48
CA ASP A 471 -3.20 0.23 11.72
C ASP A 471 -4.51 -0.24 12.36
N GLY A 472 -5.63 0.40 12.01
CA GLY A 472 -6.97 -0.09 12.39
C GLY A 472 -7.48 -1.24 11.52
N LEU A 473 -6.80 -1.57 10.43
CA LEU A 473 -7.16 -2.67 9.51
C LEU A 473 -5.95 -3.57 9.29
N PRO A 474 -6.15 -4.90 9.13
CA PRO A 474 -5.07 -5.81 8.78
C PRO A 474 -4.52 -5.50 7.38
N VAL A 475 -3.22 -5.70 7.18
CA VAL A 475 -2.50 -5.46 5.91
C VAL A 475 -3.20 -6.11 4.70
N THR A 476 -3.79 -7.30 4.89
CA THR A 476 -4.56 -8.05 3.90
C THR A 476 -5.78 -7.32 3.34
N LEU A 477 -6.31 -6.32 4.06
CA LEU A 477 -7.45 -5.50 3.62
C LEU A 477 -7.08 -4.04 3.43
N ARG A 478 -6.10 -3.54 4.20
CA ARG A 478 -5.64 -2.16 4.18
C ARG A 478 -5.13 -1.74 2.81
N PHE A 479 -4.39 -2.63 2.15
CA PHE A 479 -3.75 -2.35 0.87
C PHE A 479 -4.48 -2.91 -0.34
N ALA A 480 -5.55 -3.68 -0.12
CA ALA A 480 -6.35 -4.22 -1.21
C ALA A 480 -6.83 -3.09 -2.14
N ASP A 481 -7.36 -2.00 -1.58
CA ASP A 481 -7.85 -0.88 -2.39
C ASP A 481 -6.71 -0.16 -3.12
N LEU A 482 -5.55 0.04 -2.48
CA LEU A 482 -4.38 0.71 -3.07
C LEU A 482 -3.79 -0.09 -4.24
N VAL A 483 -3.60 -1.40 -4.04
CA VAL A 483 -3.12 -2.32 -5.07
C VAL A 483 -4.12 -2.35 -6.23
N GLY A 484 -5.42 -2.43 -5.92
CA GLY A 484 -6.49 -2.42 -6.92
C GLY A 484 -6.48 -1.14 -7.76
N GLU A 485 -6.30 0.03 -7.13
CA GLU A 485 -6.18 1.31 -7.83
C GLU A 485 -5.02 1.32 -8.82
N ILE A 486 -3.82 0.89 -8.40
CA ILE A 486 -2.64 0.84 -9.27
C ILE A 486 -2.82 -0.16 -10.42
N LEU A 487 -3.36 -1.35 -10.14
CA LEU A 487 -3.61 -2.37 -11.17
C LEU A 487 -4.60 -1.92 -12.25
N THR A 488 -5.51 -0.99 -11.90
CA THR A 488 -6.51 -0.45 -12.83
C THR A 488 -6.17 0.93 -13.40
N ALA A 489 -5.02 1.51 -13.03
CA ALA A 489 -4.67 2.89 -13.39
C ALA A 489 -4.17 3.04 -14.84
N GLY A 490 -3.97 1.94 -15.56
CA GLY A 490 -3.59 1.91 -16.97
C GLY A 490 -3.78 0.53 -17.62
N PRO A 491 -3.59 0.42 -18.95
CA PRO A 491 -3.64 -0.85 -19.66
C PRO A 491 -2.59 -1.81 -19.09
N GLY A 492 -3.04 -3.01 -18.74
CA GLY A 492 -2.29 -3.92 -17.87
C GLY A 492 -1.08 -4.56 -18.54
N GLN A 493 0.06 -3.87 -18.54
CA GLN A 493 1.36 -4.40 -18.96
C GLN A 493 2.23 -4.66 -17.72
N GLY A 494 2.84 -5.84 -17.62
CA GLY A 494 3.70 -6.22 -16.50
C GLY A 494 3.65 -7.71 -16.16
N PRO A 495 4.60 -8.20 -15.35
CA PRO A 495 4.69 -9.62 -14.99
C PRO A 495 3.46 -10.11 -14.20
N PRO A 496 3.18 -11.42 -14.20
CA PRO A 496 1.98 -12.00 -13.58
C PRO A 496 1.93 -11.82 -12.05
N TRP A 497 3.08 -11.66 -11.42
CA TRP A 497 3.21 -11.39 -9.99
C TRP A 497 4.41 -10.48 -9.73
N LEU A 498 4.33 -9.70 -8.66
CA LEU A 498 5.37 -8.81 -8.19
C LEU A 498 5.38 -8.75 -6.66
N HIS A 499 6.55 -8.48 -6.07
CA HIS A 499 6.62 -8.18 -4.65
C HIS A 499 5.78 -6.94 -4.32
N PHE A 500 5.19 -6.96 -3.13
CA PHE A 500 4.29 -5.92 -2.62
C PHE A 500 4.92 -4.51 -2.62
N ARG A 501 6.25 -4.42 -2.48
CA ARG A 501 7.02 -3.16 -2.53
C ARG A 501 6.84 -2.33 -3.80
N HIS A 502 6.44 -2.93 -4.93
CA HIS A 502 6.19 -2.20 -6.18
C HIS A 502 4.88 -1.39 -6.15
N TYR A 503 3.94 -1.79 -5.29
CA TYR A 503 2.61 -1.18 -5.23
C TYR A 503 2.51 -0.12 -4.13
N ILE A 504 3.17 -0.32 -3.01
CA ILE A 504 3.08 0.60 -1.86
C ILE A 504 3.92 1.86 -1.98
#